data_AF-A0AAD1SUV3-F1
#
_entry.id   AF-A0AAD1SUV3-F1
#
_cell.length_a   1.000
_cell.length_b   1.000
_cell.length_c   1.000
_cell.angle_alpha   90.00
_cell.angle_beta   90.00
_cell.angle_gamma   90.00
#
_symmetry.space_group_name_H-M   'P 1'
#
loop_
_entity.id
_entity.type
_entity.pdbx_description
1 polymer ?
#
loop_
_entity_poly.entity_id
_entity_poly.type
_entity_poly.pdbx_seq_one_letter_code
_entity_poly.pdbx_strand_id
1 'polypeptide(L)'
;MPSMVRKSVESFVHSLYELAEFFEFGAAKEEQIRDRIVIAIADSEVSMKLQLESESTLDEVIRMSCQNELVKKQSAEMRLKACYKKCSSPGEL
;
A
#
# COMPACT_ATOMS: atom_id res chain seq x y z
N MET A 1 -5.70 14.21 21.66
CA MET A 1 -5.24 13.00 20.94
C MET A 1 -5.37 13.28 19.46
N PRO A 2 -4.27 13.56 18.73
CA PRO A 2 -4.36 13.88 17.30
C PRO A 2 -4.82 12.62 16.54
N SER A 3 -5.95 12.74 15.86
CA SER A 3 -6.47 11.75 14.91
C SER A 3 -5.54 11.69 13.69
N MET A 4 -4.52 10.86 13.76
CA MET A 4 -3.61 10.62 12.63
C MET A 4 -4.34 9.76 11.58
N VAL A 5 -5.01 10.42 10.64
CA VAL A 5 -5.54 9.79 9.44
C VAL A 5 -4.36 9.39 8.56
N ARG A 6 -3.82 8.18 8.75
CA ARG A 6 -2.78 7.62 7.89
C ARG A 6 -3.40 7.26 6.53
N LYS A 7 -2.97 7.95 5.47
CA LYS A 7 -3.54 7.84 4.11
C LYS A 7 -2.69 7.02 3.13
N SER A 8 -1.46 6.62 3.49
CA SER A 8 -0.54 5.88 2.60
C SER A 8 0.11 4.68 3.28
N VAL A 9 0.59 3.74 2.46
CA VAL A 9 1.34 2.55 2.90
C VAL A 9 2.60 2.97 3.66
N GLU A 10 3.32 3.99 3.19
CA GLU A 10 4.55 4.48 3.83
C GLU A 10 4.30 4.97 5.27
N SER A 11 3.22 5.74 5.49
CA SER A 11 2.83 6.19 6.83
C SER A 11 2.39 5.01 7.71
N PHE A 12 1.77 3.99 7.10
CA PHE A 12 1.41 2.77 7.81
C PHE A 12 2.66 2.01 8.31
N VAL A 13 3.63 1.81 7.42
CA VAL A 13 4.93 1.17 7.72
C VAL A 13 5.67 1.94 8.81
N HIS A 14 5.73 3.27 8.72
CA HIS A 14 6.42 4.09 9.71
C HIS A 14 5.90 3.86 11.14
N SER A 15 4.58 3.91 11.37
CA SER A 15 4.10 3.67 12.74
C SER A 15 4.09 2.20 13.15
N LEU A 16 4.26 1.24 12.22
CA LEU A 16 4.58 -0.14 12.61
C LEU A 16 6.00 -0.23 13.17
N TYR A 17 6.96 0.48 12.56
CA TYR A 17 8.32 0.59 13.12
C TYR A 17 8.30 1.30 14.47
N GLU A 18 7.62 2.44 14.60
CA GLU A 18 7.47 3.13 15.90
C GLU A 18 6.86 2.21 16.95
N LEU A 19 5.78 1.49 16.60
CA LEU A 19 5.14 0.55 17.52
C LEU A 19 6.13 -0.55 17.91
N ALA A 20 6.86 -1.11 16.95
CA ALA A 20 7.81 -2.19 17.19
C ALA A 20 9.07 -1.78 17.97
N GLU A 21 9.34 -0.48 18.16
CA GLU A 21 10.35 -0.01 19.13
C GLU A 21 9.90 -0.22 20.59
N PHE A 22 8.59 -0.20 20.85
CA PHE A 22 8.05 -0.40 22.21
C PHE A 22 7.81 -1.86 22.56
N PHE A 23 8.05 -2.79 21.64
CA PHE A 23 7.87 -4.22 21.85
C PHE A 23 9.20 -4.96 21.74
N GLU A 24 9.48 -5.85 22.69
CA GLU A 24 10.65 -6.74 22.67
C GLU A 24 10.43 -7.92 21.72
N PHE A 25 10.46 -7.64 20.41
CA PHE A 25 10.33 -8.69 19.39
C PHE A 25 11.63 -9.46 19.11
N GLY A 26 12.78 -8.99 19.62
CA GLY A 26 14.08 -9.61 19.35
C GLY A 26 14.35 -9.75 17.85
N ALA A 27 14.86 -10.91 17.43
CA ALA A 27 15.14 -11.20 16.02
C ALA A 27 13.88 -11.30 15.13
N ALA A 28 12.69 -11.46 15.71
CA ALA A 28 11.44 -11.62 14.96
C ALA A 28 10.74 -10.29 14.63
N LYS A 29 11.36 -9.14 14.94
CA LYS A 29 10.78 -7.80 14.69
C LYS A 29 10.38 -7.61 13.24
N GLU A 30 11.26 -8.00 12.31
CA GLU A 30 11.01 -7.82 10.89
C GLU A 30 9.88 -8.72 10.37
N GLU A 31 9.81 -9.96 10.84
CA GLU A 31 8.72 -10.88 10.52
C GLU A 31 7.37 -10.36 11.03
N GLN A 32 7.33 -9.85 12.27
CA GLN A 32 6.11 -9.28 12.83
C GLN A 32 5.62 -8.03 12.10
N ILE A 33 6.53 -7.16 11.66
CA ILE A 33 6.17 -5.99 10.85
C ILE A 33 5.68 -6.45 9.48
N ARG A 34 6.39 -7.40 8.84
CA ARG A 34 6.03 -7.95 7.53
C ARG A 34 4.62 -8.53 7.54
N ASP A 35 4.34 -9.44 8.47
CA ASP A 35 3.07 -10.16 8.53
C ASP A 35 1.89 -9.19 8.76
N ARG A 36 2.10 -8.14 9.58
CA ARG A 36 1.11 -7.08 9.78
C ARG A 36 0.86 -6.26 8.52
N ILE A 37 1.88 -6.02 7.69
CA ILE A 37 1.69 -5.35 6.40
C ILE A 37 0.86 -6.25 5.48
N VAL A 38 1.23 -7.53 5.32
CA VAL A 38 0.51 -8.48 4.45
C VAL A 38 -0.98 -8.56 4.78
N ILE A 39 -1.33 -8.57 6.07
CA ILE A 39 -2.72 -8.59 6.55
C ILE A 39 -3.43 -7.24 6.34
N ALA A 40 -2.71 -6.12 6.47
CA ALA A 40 -3.28 -4.78 6.39
C ALA A 40 -3.46 -4.25 4.97
N ILE A 41 -2.89 -4.92 3.95
CA ILE A 41 -3.07 -4.54 2.55
C ILE A 41 -4.53 -4.72 2.14
N ALA A 42 -5.17 -3.62 1.73
CA ALA A 42 -6.55 -3.63 1.27
C ALA A 42 -6.73 -4.28 -0.12
N ASP A 43 -5.66 -4.38 -0.90
CA ASP A 43 -5.67 -5.07 -2.19
C ASP A 43 -5.58 -6.59 -1.99
N SER A 44 -6.67 -7.29 -2.26
CA SER A 44 -6.75 -8.74 -2.09
C SER A 44 -5.81 -9.52 -3.01
N GLU A 45 -5.49 -9.01 -4.20
CA GLU A 45 -4.60 -9.69 -5.14
C GLU A 45 -3.15 -9.63 -4.64
N VAL A 46 -2.72 -8.46 -4.16
CA VAL A 46 -1.39 -8.29 -3.57
C VAL A 46 -1.29 -9.01 -2.23
N SER A 47 -2.30 -8.94 -1.38
CA SER A 47 -2.33 -9.68 -0.12
C SER A 47 -2.22 -11.19 -0.36
N MET A 48 -3.02 -11.73 -1.29
CA MET A 48 -2.96 -13.15 -1.66
C MET A 48 -1.60 -13.54 -2.25
N LYS A 49 -1.03 -12.72 -3.14
CA LYS A 49 0.29 -12.99 -3.72
C LYS A 49 1.38 -13.04 -2.64
N LEU A 50 1.40 -12.06 -1.74
CA LEU A 50 2.36 -11.99 -0.64
C LEU A 50 2.19 -13.13 0.37
N GLN A 51 0.97 -13.61 0.60
CA GLN A 51 0.71 -14.78 1.44
C GLN A 51 1.17 -16.09 0.79
N LEU A 52 1.10 -16.19 -0.54
CA LEU A 52 1.60 -17.35 -1.28
C LEU A 52 3.13 -17.39 -1.34
N GLU A 53 3.78 -16.23 -1.35
CA GLU A 53 5.24 -16.09 -1.30
C GLU A 53 5.72 -16.05 0.17
N SER A 54 5.77 -17.21 0.82
CA SER A 54 6.16 -17.35 2.24
C SER A 54 7.57 -16.84 2.58
N GLU A 55 8.45 -16.75 1.58
CA GLU A 55 9.84 -16.29 1.70
C GLU A 55 10.01 -14.78 1.47
N SER A 56 8.91 -14.03 1.35
CA SER A 56 8.97 -12.58 1.11
C SER A 56 9.73 -11.87 2.24
N THR A 57 10.70 -11.03 1.87
CA THR A 57 11.40 -10.17 2.83
C THR A 57 10.54 -8.95 3.18
N LEU A 58 10.81 -8.32 4.34
CA LEU A 58 10.10 -7.11 4.75
C LEU A 58 10.19 -5.99 3.70
N ASP A 59 11.37 -5.78 3.12
CA ASP A 59 11.59 -4.79 2.05
C ASP A 59 10.72 -5.08 0.82
N GLU A 60 10.64 -6.35 0.41
CA GLU A 60 9.83 -6.75 -0.73
C GLU A 60 8.34 -6.51 -0.52
N VAL A 61 7.84 -6.82 0.68
CA VAL A 61 6.45 -6.56 1.06
C VAL A 61 6.14 -5.06 1.05
N ILE A 62 7.04 -4.23 1.59
CA ILE A 62 6.90 -2.77 1.57
C ILE A 62 6.89 -2.25 0.13
N ARG A 63 7.86 -2.67 -0.68
CA ARG A 63 8.00 -2.27 -2.08
C ARG A 63 6.75 -2.62 -2.89
N MET A 64 6.27 -3.85 -2.79
CA MET A 64 5.11 -4.34 -3.54
C MET A 64 3.84 -3.58 -3.13
N SER A 65 3.68 -3.31 -1.83
CA SER A 65 2.54 -2.56 -1.29
C SER A 65 2.53 -1.10 -1.78
N CYS A 66 3.68 -0.41 -1.68
CA CYS A 66 3.83 0.96 -2.17
C CYS A 66 3.62 1.06 -3.69
N GLN A 67 4.13 0.09 -4.45
CA GLN A 67 3.99 0.07 -5.89
C GLN A 67 2.53 -0.15 -6.32
N ASN A 68 1.79 -1.04 -5.65
CA ASN A 68 0.36 -1.22 -5.93
C ASN A 68 -0.43 0.07 -5.65
N GLU A 69 -0.18 0.74 -4.52
CA GLU A 69 -0.81 2.02 -4.19
C GLU A 69 -0.57 3.05 -5.30
N LEU A 70 0.68 3.19 -5.74
CA LEU A 70 1.07 4.13 -6.79
C LEU A 70 0.39 3.81 -8.13
N VAL A 71 0.41 2.55 -8.56
CA VAL A 71 -0.22 2.11 -9.82
C VAL A 71 -1.72 2.35 -9.80
N LYS A 72 -2.40 2.05 -8.69
CA LYS A 72 -3.83 2.31 -8.55
C LYS A 72 -4.15 3.79 -8.64
N LYS A 73 -3.39 4.62 -7.93
CA LYS A 73 -3.56 6.09 -7.97
C LYS A 73 -3.38 6.62 -9.39
N GLN A 74 -2.30 6.25 -10.07
CA GLN A 74 -2.04 6.68 -11.46
C GLN A 74 -3.12 6.18 -12.43
N SER A 75 -3.58 4.93 -12.28
CA SER A 75 -4.63 4.36 -13.12
C SER A 75 -5.97 5.09 -12.95
N ALA A 76 -6.32 5.48 -11.71
CA ALA A 76 -7.52 6.25 -11.41
C ALA A 76 -7.44 7.66 -12.03
N GLU A 77 -6.29 8.34 -11.88
CA GLU A 77 -6.05 9.64 -12.51
C GLU A 77 -6.14 9.58 -14.04
N MET A 78 -5.57 8.54 -14.66
CA MET A 78 -5.68 8.34 -16.11
C MET A 78 -7.12 8.12 -16.57
N ARG A 79 -7.89 7.31 -15.83
CA ARG A 79 -9.32 7.06 -16.12
C ARG A 79 -10.16 8.34 -16.01
N LEU A 80 -9.90 9.17 -14.99
CA LEU A 80 -10.55 10.47 -14.82
C LEU A 80 -10.23 11.42 -15.98
N LYS A 81 -8.94 11.51 -16.36
CA LYS A 81 -8.50 12.33 -17.50
C LYS A 81 -9.12 11.87 -18.82
N ALA A 82 -9.25 10.56 -19.03
CA ALA A 82 -9.92 10.01 -20.21
C ALA A 82 -11.41 10.39 -20.27
N CYS A 83 -12.12 10.35 -19.14
CA CYS A 83 -13.51 10.80 -19.05
C CYS A 83 -13.65 12.30 -19.36
N TYR A 84 -12.78 13.14 -18.79
CA TYR A 84 -12.80 14.59 -19.06
C TYR A 84 -12.58 14.94 -20.54
N LYS A 85 -11.64 14.27 -21.21
CA LYS A 85 -11.41 14.45 -22.66
C LYS A 85 -12.60 14.02 -23.50
N LYS A 86 -13.27 12.92 -23.13
CA LYS A 86 -14.45 12.41 -23.86
C LYS A 86 -15.66 13.34 -23.75
N CYS A 87 -15.82 14.04 -22.63
CA CYS A 87 -16.91 15.01 -22.43
C CYS A 87 -16.59 16.41 -22.96
N SER A 88 -15.32 16.78 -23.14
CA SER A 88 -14.89 18.10 -23.64
C SER A 88 -14.68 18.15 -25.16
N SER A 89 -15.03 17.08 -25.90
CA SER A 89 -15.02 17.11 -27.36
C SER A 89 -16.29 17.81 -27.85
N PRO A 90 -16.23 19.02 -28.44
CA PRO A 90 -17.40 19.60 -29.10
C PRO A 90 -17.72 18.69 -30.29
N GLY A 91 -19.00 18.37 -30.49
CA GLY A 91 -19.43 17.67 -31.69
C GLY A 91 -18.99 18.45 -32.92
N GLU A 92 -18.09 17.86 -33.72
CA GLU A 92 -17.79 18.34 -35.06
C GLU A 92 -19.02 18.06 -35.94
N LEU A 93 -19.74 19.14 -36.28
CA LEU A 93 -20.68 19.23 -37.39
C LEU A 93 -19.93 19.63 -38.66
#